data_AF-A0A8H6AD70-F1
#
_entry.id   AF-A0A8H6AD70-F1
#
_cell.length_a   1.000
_cell.length_b   1.000
_cell.length_c   1.000
_cell.angle_alpha   90.00
_cell.angle_beta   90.00
_cell.angle_gamma   90.00
#
_symmetry.space_group_name_H-M   'P 1'
#
loop_
_entity.id
_entity.type
_entity.pdbx_description
1 polymer ?
#
loop_
_entity_poly.entity_id
_entity_poly.type
_entity_poly.pdbx_seq_one_letter_code
_entity_poly.pdbx_strand_id
1 'polypeptide(L)'
;MSTYEVEHNTTDPSTITPPTHRHRPDLSTFFATLSEITPDESRTREHAVPVPRDVSAAFYSLAEAFEWMRREGPDSELTEGSSDGLLTQMIQSLLSEAETPPREIEGVSEEFCDMLDRVPKAALKKDQSCPICGNSFLEDKYPLVVRLPCHSTHVFDLECVRPWLRLRGTCPLDRVDFAKQERAKEDAKRRKPVEDEEEEWDGMYG
;
A
#
# COMPACT_ATOMS: atom_id res chain seq x y z
N MET A 1 -46.17 16.95 -16.68
CA MET A 1 -45.82 15.78 -15.84
C MET A 1 -44.44 16.08 -15.30
N SER A 2 -44.35 16.51 -14.04
CA SER A 2 -43.08 16.67 -13.32
C SER A 2 -42.45 15.28 -13.20
N THR A 3 -41.15 15.17 -13.45
CA THR A 3 -40.43 13.90 -13.29
C THR A 3 -40.27 13.62 -11.81
N TYR A 4 -40.30 12.34 -11.45
CA TYR A 4 -40.20 11.83 -10.08
C TYR A 4 -39.03 12.45 -9.29
N GLU A 5 -37.92 12.80 -9.97
CA GLU A 5 -36.73 13.39 -9.34
C GLU A 5 -36.96 14.80 -8.79
N VAL A 6 -37.78 15.61 -9.47
CA VAL A 6 -38.10 16.99 -9.07
C VAL A 6 -39.02 16.98 -7.84
N GLU A 7 -39.87 15.96 -7.73
CA GLU A 7 -40.83 15.80 -6.64
C GLU A 7 -40.17 15.27 -5.36
N HIS A 8 -39.03 14.59 -5.50
CA HIS A 8 -38.30 13.97 -4.39
C HIS A 8 -36.93 14.59 -4.08
N ASN A 9 -36.53 15.67 -4.76
CA ASN A 9 -35.24 16.34 -4.59
C ASN A 9 -34.05 15.35 -4.61
N THR A 10 -34.16 14.29 -5.41
CA THR A 10 -33.12 13.29 -5.59
C THR A 10 -32.37 13.57 -6.88
N THR A 11 -31.05 13.67 -6.81
CA THR A 11 -30.19 13.79 -8.00
C THR A 11 -30.29 12.53 -8.85
N ASP A 12 -30.50 12.70 -10.16
CA ASP A 12 -30.58 11.60 -11.12
C ASP A 12 -29.21 10.87 -11.20
N PRO A 13 -29.14 9.55 -10.94
CA PRO A 13 -27.90 8.79 -11.00
C PRO A 13 -27.27 8.79 -12.41
N SER A 14 -28.04 9.13 -13.45
CA SER A 14 -27.58 9.25 -14.84
C SER A 14 -26.75 10.52 -15.09
N THR A 15 -26.91 11.56 -14.25
CA THR A 15 -26.15 12.82 -14.36
C THR A 15 -24.90 12.84 -13.48
N ILE A 16 -24.69 11.82 -12.65
CA ILE A 16 -23.42 11.59 -11.96
C ILE A 16 -22.43 11.10 -13.03
N THR A 17 -21.70 12.03 -13.63
CA THR A 17 -20.48 11.67 -14.35
C THR A 17 -19.61 10.94 -13.32
N PRO A 18 -19.30 9.64 -13.48
CA PRO A 18 -18.41 8.98 -12.55
C PRO A 18 -17.15 9.84 -12.50
N PRO A 19 -16.54 10.03 -11.30
CA PRO A 19 -15.24 10.67 -11.27
C PRO A 19 -14.37 9.90 -12.27
N THR A 20 -13.55 10.61 -13.04
CA THR A 20 -12.51 10.00 -13.85
C THR A 20 -11.49 9.37 -12.90
N HIS A 21 -11.91 8.34 -12.17
CA HIS A 21 -11.04 7.50 -11.41
C HIS A 21 -10.14 6.89 -12.47
N ARG A 22 -8.85 7.14 -12.30
CA ARG A 22 -7.75 6.45 -12.98
C ARG A 22 -8.16 4.99 -13.16
N HIS A 23 -7.84 4.39 -14.31
CA HIS A 23 -8.12 2.99 -14.69
C HIS A 23 -7.46 2.00 -13.71
N ARG A 24 -7.96 2.00 -12.48
CA ARG A 24 -7.35 1.35 -11.33
C ARG A 24 -8.17 0.11 -11.02
N PRO A 25 -7.54 -1.06 -10.88
CA PRO A 25 -8.24 -2.26 -10.50
C PRO A 25 -8.77 -2.12 -9.06
N ASP A 26 -9.95 -2.68 -8.80
CA ASP A 26 -10.44 -2.82 -7.44
C ASP A 26 -9.61 -3.88 -6.71
N LEU A 27 -9.04 -3.49 -5.57
CA LEU A 27 -8.18 -4.32 -4.73
C LEU A 27 -8.94 -4.90 -3.52
N SER A 28 -10.26 -4.76 -3.48
CA SER A 28 -11.11 -5.27 -2.39
C SER A 28 -10.90 -6.77 -2.14
N THR A 29 -10.91 -7.59 -3.19
CA THR A 29 -10.64 -9.04 -3.12
C THR A 29 -9.25 -9.33 -2.56
N PHE A 30 -8.24 -8.59 -3.01
CA PHE A 30 -6.88 -8.73 -2.51
C PHE A 30 -6.81 -8.42 -1.00
N PHE A 31 -7.37 -7.29 -0.56
CA PHE A 31 -7.35 -6.92 0.85
C PHE A 31 -8.16 -7.87 1.73
N ALA A 32 -9.26 -8.43 1.22
CA ALA A 32 -10.03 -9.45 1.92
C ALA A 32 -9.21 -10.74 2.12
N THR A 33 -8.50 -11.22 1.09
CA THR A 33 -7.60 -12.37 1.25
C THR A 33 -6.44 -12.06 2.18
N LEU A 34 -5.88 -10.85 2.10
CA LEU A 34 -4.76 -10.44 2.93
C LEU A 34 -5.13 -10.41 4.41
N SER A 35 -6.31 -9.92 4.78
CA SER A 35 -6.76 -9.87 6.17
C SER A 35 -6.97 -11.25 6.79
N GLU A 36 -7.38 -12.24 6.00
CA GLU A 36 -7.50 -13.64 6.46
C GLU A 36 -6.13 -14.29 6.73
N ILE A 37 -5.11 -13.89 5.96
CA ILE A 37 -3.78 -14.51 5.98
C ILE A 37 -2.86 -13.82 7.00
N THR A 38 -2.99 -12.51 7.19
CA THR A 38 -2.15 -11.75 8.11
C THR A 38 -2.35 -12.21 9.56
N PRO A 39 -1.26 -12.38 10.33
CA PRO A 39 -1.37 -12.72 11.74
C PRO A 39 -1.97 -11.54 12.52
N ASP A 40 -3.21 -11.69 12.98
CA ASP A 40 -3.86 -10.78 13.92
C ASP A 40 -3.62 -11.23 15.37
N GLU A 41 -3.55 -10.29 16.31
CA GLU A 41 -3.48 -10.59 17.75
C GLU A 41 -4.70 -11.37 18.25
N SER A 42 -5.82 -11.34 17.51
CA SER A 42 -7.06 -12.06 17.82
C SER A 42 -7.07 -13.55 17.39
N ARG A 43 -5.96 -14.07 16.87
CA ARG A 43 -5.88 -15.47 16.45
C ARG A 43 -6.23 -16.41 17.60
N THR A 44 -7.24 -17.24 17.37
CA THR A 44 -7.66 -18.29 18.33
C THR A 44 -6.57 -19.32 18.61
N ARG A 45 -5.49 -19.36 17.82
CA ARG A 45 -4.34 -20.26 17.95
C ARG A 45 -3.02 -19.53 17.69
N GLU A 46 -2.15 -19.51 18.70
CA GLU A 46 -0.87 -18.78 18.74
C GLU A 46 0.15 -19.18 17.65
N HIS A 47 0.07 -20.40 17.11
CA HIS A 47 1.03 -20.92 16.11
C HIS A 47 0.37 -21.38 14.81
N ALA A 48 -0.86 -20.92 14.52
CA ALA A 48 -1.50 -21.26 13.25
C ALA A 48 -0.82 -20.53 12.09
N VAL A 49 -0.31 -21.27 11.12
CA VAL A 49 0.26 -20.73 9.87
C VAL A 49 -0.86 -20.71 8.82
N PRO A 50 -0.97 -19.66 7.99
CA PRO A 50 -1.97 -19.62 6.92
C PRO A 50 -1.77 -20.76 5.92
N VAL A 51 -2.86 -21.14 5.24
CA VAL A 51 -2.79 -22.19 4.21
C VAL A 51 -1.97 -21.66 3.03
N PRO A 52 -0.98 -22.41 2.52
CA PRO A 52 -0.13 -21.96 1.41
C PRO A 52 -0.91 -21.55 0.14
N ARG A 53 -2.10 -22.12 -0.07
CA ARG A 53 -3.00 -21.80 -1.17
C ARG A 53 -3.60 -20.39 -1.06
N ASP A 54 -3.90 -19.94 0.15
CA ASP A 54 -4.48 -18.62 0.36
C ASP A 54 -3.38 -17.57 0.20
N VAL A 55 -2.18 -17.87 0.71
CA VAL A 55 -0.97 -17.06 0.48
C VAL A 55 -0.73 -16.88 -1.02
N SER A 56 -0.68 -17.95 -1.80
CA SER A 56 -0.46 -17.85 -3.25
C SER A 56 -1.58 -17.10 -3.98
N ALA A 57 -2.84 -17.22 -3.53
CA ALA A 57 -3.95 -16.45 -4.07
C ALA A 57 -3.79 -14.92 -3.86
N ALA A 58 -3.24 -14.50 -2.71
CA ALA A 58 -2.92 -13.09 -2.47
C ALA A 58 -1.82 -12.57 -3.43
N PHE A 59 -0.80 -13.38 -3.72
CA PHE A 59 0.24 -13.02 -4.69
C PHE A 59 -0.30 -12.96 -6.13
N TYR A 60 -1.12 -13.93 -6.55
CA TYR A 60 -1.73 -13.93 -7.88
C TYR A 60 -2.70 -12.77 -8.09
N SER A 61 -3.56 -12.46 -7.12
CA SER A 61 -4.49 -11.34 -7.21
C SER A 61 -3.79 -9.99 -7.32
N LEU A 62 -2.69 -9.80 -6.58
CA LEU A 62 -1.88 -8.58 -6.72
C LEU A 62 -1.16 -8.51 -8.08
N ALA A 63 -0.64 -9.65 -8.57
CA ALA A 63 -0.01 -9.72 -9.88
C ALA A 63 -0.98 -9.36 -11.01
N GLU A 64 -2.22 -9.87 -10.95
CA GLU A 64 -3.29 -9.56 -11.91
C GLU A 64 -3.63 -8.06 -11.90
N ALA A 65 -3.74 -7.46 -10.70
CA ALA A 65 -3.98 -6.03 -10.58
C ALA A 65 -2.85 -5.18 -11.20
N PHE A 66 -1.60 -5.58 -11.00
CA PHE A 66 -0.46 -4.89 -11.62
C PHE A 66 -0.41 -5.08 -13.12
N GLU A 67 -0.83 -6.24 -13.61
CA GLU A 67 -0.92 -6.52 -15.03
C GLU A 67 -2.00 -5.69 -15.72
N TRP A 68 -3.13 -5.44 -15.04
CA TRP A 68 -4.15 -4.49 -15.48
C TRP A 68 -3.60 -3.07 -15.56
N MET A 69 -2.93 -2.59 -14.50
CA MET A 69 -2.30 -1.26 -14.50
C MET A 69 -1.24 -1.11 -15.58
N ARG A 70 -0.54 -2.19 -15.93
CA ARG A 70 0.44 -2.21 -17.01
C ARG A 70 -0.22 -2.01 -18.39
N ARG A 71 -1.37 -2.65 -18.62
CA ARG A 71 -2.10 -2.58 -19.90
C ARG A 71 -2.83 -1.25 -20.10
N GLU A 72 -3.42 -0.72 -19.04
CA GLU A 72 -4.24 0.50 -19.07
C GLU A 72 -3.44 1.77 -18.75
N GLY A 73 -2.12 1.67 -18.64
CA GLY A 73 -1.26 2.81 -18.32
C GLY A 73 -1.34 3.90 -19.38
N PRO A 74 -1.21 5.19 -19.00
CA PRO A 74 -1.28 6.33 -19.93
C PRO A 74 -0.21 6.30 -21.03
N ASP A 75 0.81 5.45 -20.89
CA ASP A 75 1.94 5.29 -21.79
C ASP A 75 1.75 4.18 -22.85
N SER A 76 0.55 3.58 -22.94
CA SER A 76 0.27 2.44 -23.84
C SER A 76 0.43 2.75 -25.34
N GLU A 77 0.61 4.01 -25.76
CA GLU A 77 0.75 4.31 -27.19
C GLU A 77 2.14 4.76 -27.67
N LEU A 78 3.01 5.45 -26.91
CA LEU A 78 4.23 6.03 -27.54
C LEU A 78 5.51 6.27 -26.68
N THR A 79 5.59 5.90 -25.40
CA THR A 79 6.81 6.15 -24.60
C THR A 79 7.31 4.88 -23.89
N GLU A 80 8.43 4.35 -24.37
CA GLU A 80 9.11 3.25 -23.69
C GLU A 80 9.89 3.75 -22.46
N GLY A 81 9.72 3.05 -21.33
CA GLY A 81 10.92 2.47 -20.73
C GLY A 81 11.19 2.63 -19.24
N SER A 82 10.25 3.01 -18.35
CA SER A 82 10.55 2.99 -16.91
C SER A 82 9.45 2.44 -15.99
N SER A 83 8.20 2.88 -16.12
CA SER A 83 7.09 2.34 -15.30
C SER A 83 6.72 0.90 -15.71
N ASP A 84 6.65 0.63 -17.02
CA ASP A 84 6.34 -0.69 -17.56
C ASP A 84 7.39 -1.75 -17.21
N GLY A 85 8.68 -1.37 -17.26
CA GLY A 85 9.78 -2.23 -16.82
C GLY A 85 9.72 -2.56 -15.33
N LEU A 86 9.38 -1.58 -14.49
CA LEU A 86 9.20 -1.77 -13.06
C LEU A 86 8.01 -2.70 -12.76
N LEU A 87 6.85 -2.44 -13.36
CA LEU A 87 5.66 -3.29 -13.19
C LEU A 87 5.94 -4.72 -13.63
N THR A 88 6.61 -4.92 -14.77
CA THR A 88 6.97 -6.24 -15.27
C THR A 88 7.87 -6.98 -14.29
N GLN A 89 8.85 -6.30 -13.70
CA GLN A 89 9.71 -6.87 -12.67
C GLN A 89 8.93 -7.21 -11.39
N MET A 90 8.00 -6.34 -10.96
CA MET A 90 7.15 -6.59 -9.80
C MET A 90 6.23 -7.80 -10.03
N ILE A 91 5.58 -7.90 -11.19
CA ILE A 91 4.72 -9.03 -11.56
C ILE A 91 5.52 -10.33 -11.56
N GLN A 92 6.70 -10.36 -12.19
CA GLN A 92 7.55 -11.55 -12.21
C GLN A 92 7.96 -11.99 -10.80
N SER A 93 8.26 -11.03 -9.92
CA SER A 93 8.58 -11.30 -8.51
C SER A 93 7.40 -11.91 -7.75
N LEU A 94 6.18 -11.40 -7.98
CA LEU A 94 4.96 -11.94 -7.35
C LEU A 94 4.62 -13.35 -7.85
N LEU A 95 4.75 -13.59 -9.16
CA LEU A 95 4.47 -14.91 -9.75
C LEU A 95 5.45 -15.97 -9.24
N SER A 96 6.75 -15.64 -9.13
CA SER A 96 7.75 -16.56 -8.57
C SER A 96 7.46 -16.95 -7.12
N GLU A 97 6.94 -16.02 -6.32
CA GLU A 97 6.60 -16.27 -4.92
C GLU A 97 5.25 -16.97 -4.77
N ALA A 98 4.33 -16.78 -5.71
CA ALA A 98 3.09 -17.54 -5.74
C ALA A 98 3.34 -19.04 -5.98
N GLU A 99 4.38 -19.40 -6.76
CA GLU A 99 4.82 -20.79 -6.97
C GLU A 99 5.50 -21.40 -5.74
N THR A 100 6.16 -20.57 -4.93
CA THR A 100 6.87 -20.97 -3.71
C THR A 100 6.44 -20.10 -2.52
N PRO A 101 5.19 -20.27 -2.04
CA PRO A 101 4.59 -19.35 -1.09
C PRO A 101 5.39 -19.31 0.22
N PRO A 102 5.74 -18.11 0.71
CA PRO A 102 6.40 -17.98 2.00
C PRO A 102 5.47 -18.45 3.13
N ARG A 103 6.07 -18.90 4.23
CA ARG A 103 5.31 -19.40 5.39
C ARG A 103 4.52 -18.28 6.08
N GLU A 104 5.04 -17.06 6.05
CA GLU A 104 4.42 -15.88 6.66
C GLU A 104 4.52 -14.70 5.71
N ILE A 105 3.54 -13.80 5.81
CA ILE A 105 3.57 -12.53 5.08
C ILE A 105 4.60 -11.63 5.77
N GLU A 106 5.67 -11.28 5.04
CA GLU A 106 6.71 -10.35 5.48
C GLU A 106 6.32 -8.88 5.27
N GLY A 107 5.08 -8.61 4.89
CA GLY A 107 4.57 -7.25 4.68
C GLY A 107 4.51 -6.40 5.95
N VAL A 108 4.47 -5.07 5.76
CA VAL A 108 4.30 -4.12 6.87
C VAL A 108 2.84 -4.02 7.29
N SER A 109 2.62 -3.55 8.52
CA SER A 109 1.29 -3.30 9.08
C SER A 109 0.57 -2.15 8.37
N GLU A 110 -0.75 -2.05 8.58
CA GLU A 110 -1.54 -0.97 8.00
C GLU A 110 -1.16 0.39 8.59
N GLU A 111 -0.90 0.39 9.90
CA GLU A 111 -0.52 1.56 10.67
C GLU A 111 0.79 2.15 10.15
N PHE A 112 1.74 1.30 9.73
CA PHE A 112 2.97 1.78 9.09
C PHE A 112 2.67 2.53 7.79
N CYS A 113 1.76 2.01 6.96
CA CYS A 113 1.38 2.68 5.71
C CYS A 113 0.71 4.04 5.98
N ASP A 114 -0.08 4.14 7.04
CA ASP A 114 -0.77 5.37 7.44
C ASP A 114 0.17 6.42 8.07
N MET A 115 1.23 5.96 8.74
CA MET A 115 2.29 6.82 9.32
C MET A 115 3.32 7.31 8.30
N LEU A 116 3.26 6.86 7.04
CA LEU A 116 4.16 7.34 5.99
C LEU A 116 4.04 8.86 5.79
N ASP A 117 5.18 9.48 5.48
CA ASP A 117 5.26 10.92 5.29
C ASP A 117 4.46 11.36 4.05
N ARG A 118 3.49 12.25 4.26
CA ARG A 118 2.58 12.73 3.23
C ARG A 118 3.16 13.95 2.55
N VAL A 119 3.31 13.90 1.23
CA VAL A 119 3.83 15.02 0.45
C VAL A 119 2.66 15.95 0.09
N PRO A 120 2.69 17.23 0.52
CA PRO A 120 1.63 18.17 0.17
C PRO A 120 1.70 18.52 -1.32
N LYS A 121 0.52 18.77 -1.92
CA LYS A 121 0.39 19.23 -3.32
C LYS A 121 1.30 20.40 -3.69
N ALA A 122 1.53 21.32 -2.76
CA ALA A 122 2.37 22.49 -2.98
C ALA A 122 3.85 22.16 -3.21
N ALA A 123 4.32 21.01 -2.70
CA ALA A 123 5.70 20.55 -2.88
C ALA A 123 5.87 19.69 -4.16
N LEU A 124 4.76 19.28 -4.79
CA LEU A 124 4.76 18.43 -5.98
C LEU A 124 4.96 19.27 -7.25
N LYS A 125 5.84 18.80 -8.13
CA LYS A 125 6.06 19.38 -9.46
C LYS A 125 5.12 18.72 -10.47
N LYS A 126 4.80 19.42 -11.56
CA LYS A 126 3.92 18.92 -12.64
C LYS A 126 4.47 17.70 -13.37
N ASP A 127 5.79 17.58 -13.43
CA ASP A 127 6.48 16.51 -14.14
C ASP A 127 6.67 15.25 -13.28
N GLN A 128 6.21 15.27 -12.02
CA GLN A 128 6.32 14.11 -11.14
C GLN A 128 5.10 13.20 -11.34
N SER A 129 5.39 11.95 -11.69
CA SER A 129 4.40 10.88 -11.87
C SER A 129 4.69 9.73 -10.93
N CYS A 130 3.66 8.92 -10.67
CA CYS A 130 3.79 7.71 -9.88
C CYS A 130 4.56 6.65 -10.68
N PRO A 131 5.69 6.11 -10.19
CA PRO A 131 6.45 5.09 -10.91
C PRO A 131 5.70 3.78 -11.17
N ILE A 132 4.64 3.51 -10.38
CA ILE A 132 3.84 2.29 -10.48
C ILE A 132 2.74 2.42 -11.54
N CYS A 133 1.93 3.49 -11.50
CA CYS A 133 0.81 3.64 -12.42
C CYS A 133 1.07 4.60 -13.60
N GLY A 134 2.21 5.29 -13.62
CA GLY A 134 2.60 6.24 -14.67
C GLY A 134 1.84 7.57 -14.66
N ASN A 135 0.76 7.70 -13.90
CA ASN A 135 -0.08 8.91 -13.88
C ASN A 135 0.62 10.08 -13.16
N SER A 136 0.35 11.31 -13.62
CA SER A 136 0.86 12.52 -12.95
C SER A 136 0.13 12.74 -11.62
N PHE A 137 0.87 13.13 -10.58
CA PHE A 137 0.28 13.40 -9.27
C PHE A 137 -0.69 14.60 -9.29
N LEU A 138 -0.48 15.57 -10.18
CA LEU A 138 -1.28 16.80 -10.20
C LEU A 138 -2.54 16.72 -11.07
N GLU A 139 -2.73 15.62 -11.80
CA GLU A 139 -3.98 15.38 -12.56
C GLU A 139 -5.16 15.07 -11.65
N ASP A 140 -4.89 14.58 -10.43
CA ASP A 140 -5.94 14.21 -9.48
C ASP A 140 -6.41 15.42 -8.65
N LYS A 141 -7.72 15.46 -8.39
CA LYS A 141 -8.35 16.42 -7.49
C LYS A 141 -7.92 16.19 -6.03
N TYR A 142 -7.58 14.96 -5.63
CA TYR A 142 -7.11 14.65 -4.26
C TYR A 142 -5.96 13.63 -4.22
N PRO A 143 -4.79 13.93 -4.82
CA PRO A 143 -3.63 13.05 -4.80
C PRO A 143 -3.16 12.74 -3.38
N LEU A 144 -3.16 11.44 -3.07
CA LEU A 144 -2.62 10.88 -1.84
C LEU A 144 -1.20 10.40 -2.10
N VAL A 145 -0.25 11.31 -2.00
CA VAL A 145 1.15 11.03 -2.28
C VAL A 145 1.93 10.81 -0.99
N VAL A 146 2.67 9.72 -0.94
CA VAL A 146 3.53 9.35 0.18
C VAL A 146 4.97 9.21 -0.24
N ARG A 147 5.87 9.52 0.69
CA ARG A 147 7.30 9.36 0.55
C ARG A 147 7.76 8.20 1.43
N LEU A 148 8.45 7.24 0.83
CA LEU A 148 9.03 6.12 1.58
C LEU A 148 10.27 6.59 2.35
N PRO A 149 10.57 6.01 3.53
CA PRO A 149 11.69 6.44 4.36
C PRO A 149 13.06 5.99 3.84
N CYS A 150 13.10 5.20 2.76
CA CYS A 150 14.33 4.71 2.15
C CYS A 150 15.13 5.80 1.41
N HIS A 151 14.46 6.62 0.58
CA HIS A 151 15.12 7.69 -0.17
C HIS A 151 14.15 8.84 -0.47
N SER A 152 14.67 10.07 -0.55
CA SER A 152 13.85 11.27 -0.76
C SER A 152 13.16 11.32 -2.13
N THR A 153 13.63 10.53 -3.11
CA THR A 153 13.04 10.43 -4.45
C THR A 153 12.00 9.32 -4.58
N HIS A 154 11.81 8.50 -3.55
CA HIS A 154 10.87 7.37 -3.56
C HIS A 154 9.49 7.85 -3.16
N VAL A 155 8.80 8.43 -4.13
CA VAL A 155 7.49 9.07 -4.00
C VAL A 155 6.48 8.29 -4.83
N PHE A 156 5.36 7.92 -4.21
CA PHE A 156 4.33 7.09 -4.84
C PHE A 156 2.94 7.55 -4.40
N ASP A 157 1.93 7.16 -5.17
CA ASP A 157 0.55 7.20 -4.67
C ASP A 157 0.38 6.13 -3.59
N LEU A 158 -0.19 6.52 -2.45
CA LEU A 158 -0.42 5.65 -1.30
C LEU A 158 -1.15 4.38 -1.71
N GLU A 159 -2.20 4.53 -2.49
CA GLU A 159 -3.01 3.41 -2.96
C GLU A 159 -2.22 2.44 -3.86
N CYS A 160 -1.20 2.92 -4.61
CA CYS A 160 -0.40 2.11 -5.53
C CYS A 160 0.68 1.33 -4.79
N VAL A 161 1.29 1.95 -3.79
CA VAL A 161 2.40 1.36 -3.02
C VAL A 161 1.90 0.52 -1.85
N ARG A 162 0.73 0.86 -1.26
CA ARG A 162 0.14 0.15 -0.11
C ARG A 162 -0.03 -1.36 -0.33
N PRO A 163 -0.60 -1.85 -1.45
CA PRO A 163 -0.77 -3.28 -1.69
C PRO A 163 0.56 -4.03 -1.72
N TRP A 164 1.58 -3.42 -2.34
CA TRP A 164 2.93 -3.97 -2.39
C TRP A 164 3.58 -4.03 -1.00
N LEU A 165 3.52 -2.93 -0.24
CA LEU A 165 4.08 -2.88 1.12
C LEU A 165 3.38 -3.83 2.08
N ARG A 166 2.06 -4.00 1.95
CA ARG A 166 1.26 -4.91 2.79
C ARG A 166 1.57 -6.38 2.52
N LEU A 167 2.01 -6.73 1.31
CA LEU A 167 2.36 -8.11 0.97
C LEU A 167 3.85 -8.41 1.16
N ARG A 168 4.73 -7.52 0.70
CA ARG A 168 6.19 -7.73 0.66
C ARG A 168 6.98 -6.94 1.69
N GLY A 169 6.49 -5.76 2.07
CA GLY A 169 7.18 -4.88 3.00
C GLY A 169 8.44 -4.21 2.43
N THR A 170 8.69 -4.32 1.13
CA THR A 170 9.88 -3.77 0.48
C THR A 170 9.55 -2.57 -0.40
N CYS A 171 10.51 -1.68 -0.61
CA CYS A 171 10.37 -0.64 -1.63
C CYS A 171 10.47 -1.22 -3.05
N PRO A 172 9.59 -0.85 -3.99
CA PRO A 172 9.65 -1.30 -5.38
C PRO A 172 10.94 -0.92 -6.13
N LEU A 173 11.61 0.17 -5.74
CA LEU A 173 12.76 0.74 -6.48
C LEU A 173 14.11 0.23 -5.96
N ASP A 174 14.35 0.33 -4.65
CA ASP A 174 15.64 -0.04 -4.03
C ASP A 174 15.60 -1.35 -3.23
N ARG A 175 14.42 -1.99 -3.12
CA ARG A 175 14.21 -3.25 -2.39
C ARG A 175 14.56 -3.18 -0.91
N VAL A 176 14.60 -1.98 -0.33
CA VAL A 176 14.78 -1.80 1.11
C VAL A 176 13.58 -2.41 1.83
N ASP A 177 13.85 -3.33 2.76
CA ASP A 177 12.86 -4.02 3.57
C ASP A 177 12.52 -3.19 4.82
N PHE A 178 11.27 -2.72 4.89
CA PHE A 178 10.75 -1.96 6.01
C PHE A 178 10.18 -2.86 7.10
N ALA A 179 9.66 -4.04 6.75
CA ALA A 179 9.10 -4.95 7.74
C ALA A 179 10.19 -5.47 8.68
N LYS A 180 11.39 -5.75 8.14
CA LYS A 180 12.56 -6.08 8.96
C LYS A 180 12.98 -4.91 9.86
N GLN A 181 12.87 -3.67 9.39
CA GLN A 181 13.20 -2.48 10.20
C GLN A 181 12.20 -2.29 11.34
N GLU A 182 10.90 -2.47 11.09
CA GLU A 182 9.86 -2.37 12.12
C GLU A 182 10.06 -3.47 13.18
N ARG A 183 10.23 -4.74 12.78
CA ARG A 183 10.54 -5.84 13.72
C ARG A 183 11.80 -5.55 14.54
N ALA A 184 12.85 -5.03 13.91
CA ALA A 184 14.09 -4.67 14.62
C ALA A 184 13.90 -3.51 15.62
N LYS A 185 13.06 -2.51 15.29
CA LYS A 185 12.71 -1.42 16.20
C LYS A 185 11.87 -1.91 17.37
N GLU A 186 10.90 -2.80 17.12
CA GLU A 186 10.07 -3.42 18.16
C GLU A 186 10.93 -4.27 19.12
N ASP A 187 11.83 -5.09 18.57
CA ASP A 187 12.78 -5.87 19.36
C ASP A 187 13.72 -4.98 20.17
N ALA A 188 14.20 -3.87 19.58
CA ALA A 188 15.02 -2.89 20.30
C ALA A 188 14.24 -2.19 21.42
N LYS A 189 12.95 -1.89 21.20
CA LYS A 189 12.07 -1.31 22.23
C LYS A 189 11.82 -2.29 23.36
N ARG A 190 11.61 -3.58 23.05
CA ARG A 190 11.47 -4.66 24.05
C ARG A 190 12.75 -4.92 24.84
N ARG A 191 13.93 -4.70 24.23
CA ARG A 191 15.23 -4.91 24.87
C ARG A 191 15.74 -3.71 25.68
N LYS A 192 15.19 -2.50 25.50
CA LYS A 192 15.48 -1.40 26.42
C LYS A 192 14.85 -1.75 27.77
N PRO A 193 15.65 -2.05 28.81
CA PRO A 193 15.11 -2.27 30.13
C PRO A 193 14.45 -0.97 30.59
N VAL A 194 13.39 -1.12 31.36
CA VAL A 194 12.75 -0.06 32.14
C VAL A 194 13.72 0.32 33.27
N GLU A 195 14.79 1.04 32.92
CA GLU A 195 15.64 1.78 33.86
C GLU A 195 15.50 3.23 33.40
N ASP A 196 15.03 4.12 34.30
CA ASP A 196 14.89 5.59 34.19
C ASP A 196 13.47 6.17 34.42
N GLU A 197 12.50 5.43 35.00
CA GLU A 197 11.26 6.06 35.56
C GLU A 197 11.01 5.76 37.05
N GLU A 198 11.89 5.03 37.75
CA GLU A 198 11.75 4.77 39.20
C GLU A 198 12.65 5.64 40.11
N GLU A 199 13.45 6.58 39.59
CA GLU A 199 14.35 7.41 40.43
C GLU A 199 13.79 8.78 40.89
N GLU A 200 12.58 9.18 40.51
CA GLU A 200 12.03 10.52 40.86
C GLU A 200 10.96 10.52 41.97
N TRP A 201 11.06 9.62 42.96
CA TRP A 201 10.18 9.62 44.15
C TRP A 201 10.89 9.62 45.52
N ASP A 202 12.11 10.17 45.62
CA ASP A 202 12.81 10.33 46.92
C ASP A 202 13.12 11.80 47.32
N GLY A 203 12.30 12.75 46.84
CA GLY A 203 12.56 14.19 47.00
C GLY A 203 11.61 14.97 47.93
N MET A 204 10.83 14.31 48.80
CA MET A 204 9.79 15.00 49.59
C MET A 204 9.74 14.58 51.07
N TYR A 205 10.86 14.65 51.77
CA TYR A 205 10.89 14.86 53.23
C TYR A 205 12.18 15.61 53.61
N GLY A 206 12.04 16.90 53.91
CA GLY A 206 13.09 17.79 54.42
C GLY A 206 12.50 19.09 54.94
#